data_AF-A0A5C0DPR1-F1
#
_entry.id   AF-A0A5C0DPR1-F1
#
_cell.length_a   1.000
_cell.length_b   1.000
_cell.length_c   1.000
_cell.angle_alpha   90.00
_cell.angle_beta   90.00
_cell.angle_gamma   90.00
#
_symmetry.space_group_name_H-M   'P 1'
#
loop_
_entity.id
_entity.type
_entity.pdbx_description
1 polymer ?
#
loop_
_entity_poly.entity_id
_entity_poly.type
_entity_poly.pdbx_seq_one_letter_code
_entity_poly.pdbx_strand_id
1 'polypeptide(L)'
;MTQDSDNIYTAVGFRSPEPDGTLRTIELFGLPGQKNRDDEVVFMPETQSFFDDLIVRKIFRQSRKIRNCNFKHLQIWLYNSEARNEDQGYSIPEIDERDLVIKSNFPFSRLEQIYVLNNNVEESEYQEWWSIVEELFTPLFSEFVPPPEIPKTIAERQIFKPFENLFESLDTYGKMKQEVWFNSLIIQID
;
A
#
# COMPACT_ATOMS: atom_id res chain seq x y z
N MET A 1 26.06 10.45 -21.13
CA MET A 1 25.40 9.13 -21.13
C MET A 1 24.54 9.11 -19.88
N THR A 2 23.26 9.43 -20.04
CA THR A 2 22.25 9.33 -19.00
C THR A 2 22.03 7.85 -18.74
N GLN A 3 22.34 7.40 -17.51
CA GLN A 3 21.75 6.16 -17.00
C GLN A 3 20.26 6.45 -16.87
N ASP A 4 19.47 6.05 -17.87
CA ASP A 4 18.05 5.82 -17.64
C ASP A 4 18.00 4.69 -16.60
N SER A 5 17.76 5.07 -15.35
CA SER A 5 17.34 4.11 -14.34
C SER A 5 15.94 3.69 -14.75
N ASP A 6 15.83 2.65 -15.58
CA ASP A 6 14.56 1.96 -15.80
C ASP A 6 14.02 1.62 -14.40
N ASN A 7 12.92 2.27 -14.00
CA ASN A 7 12.27 1.96 -12.75
C ASN A 7 11.75 0.52 -12.85
N ILE A 8 12.43 -0.40 -12.17
CA ILE A 8 12.05 -1.81 -12.19
C ILE A 8 11.01 -2.01 -11.10
N TYR A 9 9.80 -2.37 -11.49
CA TYR A 9 8.74 -2.75 -10.58
C TYR A 9 8.52 -4.25 -10.61
N THR A 10 8.13 -4.82 -9.48
CA THR A 10 8.04 -6.28 -9.32
C THR A 10 6.98 -6.65 -8.29
N ALA A 11 6.73 -7.95 -8.15
CA ALA A 11 5.67 -8.53 -7.34
C ALA A 11 6.27 -9.34 -6.18
N VAL A 12 5.68 -9.22 -4.99
CA VAL A 12 6.08 -9.99 -3.80
C VAL A 12 4.87 -10.67 -3.19
N GLY A 13 4.97 -11.98 -2.99
CA GLY A 13 3.98 -12.78 -2.28
C GLY A 13 4.29 -12.88 -0.78
N PHE A 14 3.28 -12.62 0.04
CA PHE A 14 3.32 -12.72 1.49
C PHE A 14 2.38 -13.84 1.95
N ARG A 15 2.84 -14.61 2.95
CA ARG A 15 2.04 -15.65 3.58
C ARG A 15 1.52 -15.17 4.93
N SER A 16 0.27 -15.49 5.22
CA SER A 16 -0.37 -15.10 6.47
C SER A 16 0.38 -15.64 7.69
N PRO A 17 0.72 -14.78 8.66
CA PRO A 17 1.20 -15.23 9.97
C PRO A 17 0.05 -15.65 10.90
N GLU A 18 -1.21 -15.43 10.50
CA GLU A 18 -2.39 -15.70 11.32
C GLU A 18 -2.90 -17.13 11.06
N PRO A 19 -2.65 -18.10 11.96
CA PRO A 19 -2.99 -19.51 11.71
C PRO A 19 -4.50 -19.72 11.53
N ASP A 20 -5.30 -18.97 12.29
CA ASP A 20 -6.76 -19.07 12.33
C ASP A 20 -7.46 -18.13 11.33
N GLY A 21 -6.73 -17.31 10.58
CA GLY A 21 -7.30 -16.38 9.60
C GLY A 21 -7.63 -17.07 8.27
N THR A 22 -8.73 -16.70 7.62
CA THR A 22 -9.09 -17.26 6.30
C THR A 22 -8.13 -16.80 5.21
N LEU A 23 -7.71 -15.52 5.27
CA LEU A 23 -6.78 -14.92 4.33
C LEU A 23 -5.39 -15.56 4.47
N ARG A 24 -4.92 -16.21 3.41
CA ARG A 24 -3.68 -17.00 3.39
C ARG A 24 -2.54 -16.31 2.68
N THR A 25 -2.83 -15.59 1.59
CA THR A 25 -1.79 -14.91 0.83
C THR A 25 -2.21 -13.52 0.39
N ILE A 26 -1.22 -12.63 0.33
CA ILE A 26 -1.34 -11.32 -0.30
C ILE A 26 -0.19 -11.21 -1.29
N GLU A 27 -0.48 -10.87 -2.53
CA GLU A 27 0.53 -10.51 -3.54
C GLU A 27 0.51 -9.01 -3.74
N LEU A 28 1.67 -8.36 -3.63
CA LEU A 28 1.81 -6.92 -3.80
C LEU A 28 2.62 -6.64 -5.07
N PHE A 29 2.02 -5.90 -6.00
CA PHE A 29 2.56 -5.52 -7.30
C PHE A 29 2.94 -4.04 -7.33
N GLY A 30 3.93 -3.69 -8.15
CA GLY A 30 4.41 -2.32 -8.28
C GLY A 30 5.49 -1.96 -7.26
N LEU A 31 6.10 -2.93 -6.59
CA LEU A 31 7.15 -2.64 -5.62
C LEU A 31 8.45 -2.23 -6.33
N PRO A 32 9.13 -1.12 -5.94
CA PRO A 32 10.38 -0.72 -6.56
C PRO A 32 11.48 -1.73 -6.23
N GLY A 33 12.13 -2.25 -7.27
CA GLY A 33 13.23 -3.21 -7.21
C GLY A 33 14.51 -2.65 -7.83
N GLN A 34 15.61 -3.37 -7.63
CA GLN A 34 16.92 -3.06 -8.20
C GLN A 34 17.48 -4.31 -8.86
N LYS A 35 18.19 -4.16 -9.98
CA LYS A 35 18.98 -5.26 -10.54
C LYS A 35 20.22 -5.49 -9.70
N ASN A 36 20.46 -6.73 -9.28
CA ASN A 36 21.73 -7.15 -8.72
C ASN A 36 22.79 -7.33 -9.83
N ARG A 37 23.99 -7.76 -9.47
CA ARG A 37 25.10 -7.98 -10.43
C ARG A 37 24.84 -9.12 -11.43
N ASP A 38 23.86 -9.97 -11.15
CA ASP A 38 23.46 -11.12 -11.96
C ASP A 38 22.19 -10.82 -12.77
N ASP A 39 21.82 -9.55 -12.91
CA ASP A 39 20.60 -9.06 -13.56
C ASP A 39 19.28 -9.57 -12.93
N GLU A 40 19.34 -10.15 -11.73
CA GLU A 40 18.13 -10.52 -10.98
C GLU A 40 17.55 -9.29 -10.29
N VAL A 41 16.22 -9.18 -10.30
CA VAL A 41 15.51 -8.11 -9.61
C VAL A 41 15.39 -8.45 -8.13
N VAL A 42 16.04 -7.65 -7.27
CA VAL A 42 16.03 -7.77 -5.82
C VAL A 42 15.36 -6.56 -5.17
N PHE A 43 14.80 -6.78 -3.99
CA PHE A 43 14.17 -5.74 -3.18
C PHE A 43 15.09 -5.34 -2.03
N MET A 44 15.08 -4.05 -1.69
CA MET A 44 15.68 -3.64 -0.43
C MET A 44 14.84 -4.17 0.74
N PRO A 45 15.45 -4.81 1.76
CA PRO A 45 14.73 -5.32 2.92
C PRO A 45 13.86 -4.26 3.61
N GLU A 46 14.33 -3.02 3.65
CA GLU A 46 13.62 -1.87 4.23
C GLU A 46 12.31 -1.56 3.49
N THR A 47 12.33 -1.61 2.14
CA THR A 47 11.12 -1.46 1.31
C THR A 47 10.13 -2.58 1.61
N GLN A 48 10.60 -3.83 1.69
CA GLN A 48 9.73 -4.94 2.02
C GLN A 48 9.11 -4.79 3.41
N SER A 49 9.89 -4.43 4.43
CA SER A 49 9.40 -4.19 5.79
C SER A 49 8.37 -3.06 5.86
N PHE A 50 8.59 -1.96 5.12
CA PHE A 50 7.63 -0.87 5.01
C PHE A 50 6.26 -1.37 4.52
N PHE A 51 6.22 -2.05 3.39
CA PHE A 51 4.94 -2.53 2.85
C PHE A 51 4.33 -3.68 3.66
N ASP A 52 5.17 -4.53 4.25
CA ASP A 52 4.72 -5.59 5.15
C ASP A 52 4.00 -5.00 6.37
N ASP A 53 4.60 -3.99 7.01
CA ASP A 53 4.06 -3.39 8.23
C ASP A 53 2.86 -2.48 7.99
N LEU A 54 2.86 -1.68 6.92
CA LEU A 54 1.78 -0.72 6.63
C LEU A 54 0.58 -1.34 5.92
N ILE A 55 0.78 -2.34 5.06
CA ILE A 55 -0.29 -2.95 4.26
C ILE A 55 -0.54 -4.39 4.70
N VAL A 56 0.42 -5.27 4.46
CA VAL A 56 0.21 -6.73 4.47
C VAL A 56 -0.20 -7.23 5.86
N ARG A 57 0.58 -6.94 6.89
CA ARG A 57 0.29 -7.35 8.28
C ARG A 57 -1.00 -6.74 8.79
N LYS A 58 -1.32 -5.51 8.38
CA LYS A 58 -2.57 -4.83 8.77
C LYS A 58 -3.77 -5.57 8.21
N ILE A 59 -3.74 -5.90 6.93
CA ILE A 59 -4.80 -6.67 6.26
C ILE A 59 -4.94 -8.06 6.90
N PHE A 60 -3.86 -8.83 7.08
CA PHE A 60 -3.95 -10.16 7.71
C PHE A 60 -4.54 -10.10 9.13
N ARG A 61 -4.10 -9.13 9.95
CA ARG A 61 -4.63 -8.96 11.31
C ARG A 61 -6.09 -8.53 11.31
N GLN A 62 -6.48 -7.70 10.37
CA GLN A 62 -7.84 -7.17 10.28
C GLN A 62 -8.81 -8.22 9.73
N SER A 63 -8.42 -8.98 8.70
CA SER A 63 -9.23 -10.06 8.14
C SER A 63 -9.59 -11.11 9.18
N ARG A 64 -8.68 -11.41 10.11
CA ARG A 64 -8.94 -12.33 11.24
C ARG A 64 -10.02 -11.83 12.19
N LYS A 65 -10.20 -10.52 12.34
CA LYS A 65 -11.16 -9.93 13.28
C LYS A 65 -12.57 -9.88 12.71
N ILE A 66 -12.70 -9.85 11.39
CA ILE A 66 -13.96 -9.78 10.67
C ILE A 66 -14.59 -11.19 10.63
N ARG A 67 -15.69 -11.39 11.35
CA ARG A 67 -16.29 -12.73 11.58
C ARG A 67 -16.64 -13.50 10.30
N ASN A 68 -17.02 -12.81 9.24
CA ASN A 68 -17.48 -13.41 7.98
C ASN A 68 -16.48 -13.21 6.83
N CYS A 69 -15.24 -12.79 7.11
CA CYS A 69 -14.23 -12.64 6.07
C CYS A 69 -13.79 -14.01 5.54
N ASN A 70 -14.24 -14.34 4.34
CA ASN A 70 -13.98 -15.61 3.66
C ASN A 70 -12.88 -15.52 2.58
N PHE A 71 -12.27 -14.34 2.40
CA PHE A 71 -11.20 -14.09 1.44
C PHE A 71 -9.98 -14.95 1.77
N LYS A 72 -9.38 -15.61 0.76
CA LYS A 72 -8.19 -16.45 0.92
C LYS A 72 -6.98 -15.85 0.24
N HIS A 73 -7.18 -15.12 -0.84
CA HIS A 73 -6.12 -14.55 -1.65
C HIS A 73 -6.45 -13.11 -2.03
N LEU A 74 -5.48 -12.21 -1.88
CA LEU A 74 -5.58 -10.84 -2.36
C LEU A 74 -4.42 -10.55 -3.30
N GLN A 75 -4.72 -9.87 -4.40
CA GLN A 75 -3.72 -9.22 -5.23
C GLN A 75 -3.89 -7.71 -5.09
N ILE A 76 -2.79 -7.01 -4.82
CA ILE A 76 -2.80 -5.58 -4.53
C ILE A 76 -1.79 -4.92 -5.46
N TRP A 77 -2.23 -3.96 -6.26
CA TRP A 77 -1.36 -3.11 -7.05
C TRP A 77 -1.21 -1.78 -6.33
N LEU A 78 0.03 -1.38 -6.06
CA LEU A 78 0.34 0.03 -5.82
C LEU A 78 -0.05 0.79 -7.09
N TYR A 79 -0.68 1.95 -7.00
CA TYR A 79 -1.17 2.65 -8.19
C TYR A 79 -1.10 4.17 -8.00
N ASN A 80 -0.49 4.86 -8.97
CA ASN A 80 -0.56 6.31 -9.03
C ASN A 80 -1.67 6.73 -10.00
N SER A 81 -2.81 7.19 -9.48
CA SER A 81 -3.97 7.58 -10.29
C SER A 81 -3.78 8.87 -11.09
N GLU A 82 -2.70 9.61 -10.87
CA GLU A 82 -2.35 10.82 -11.62
C GLU A 82 -1.41 10.54 -12.79
N ALA A 83 -0.71 9.40 -12.77
CA ALA A 83 0.16 8.96 -13.85
C ALA A 83 -0.64 8.19 -14.92
N ARG A 84 -0.17 8.19 -16.17
CA ARG A 84 -0.79 7.34 -17.20
C ARG A 84 -0.47 5.89 -16.91
N ASN A 85 -1.34 4.97 -17.32
CA ASN A 85 -1.13 3.53 -17.13
C ASN A 85 0.20 3.05 -17.73
N GLU A 86 0.61 3.62 -18.86
CA GLU A 86 1.88 3.33 -19.53
C GLU A 86 3.10 3.75 -18.70
N ASP A 87 2.96 4.75 -17.83
CA ASP A 87 4.03 5.30 -17.01
C ASP A 87 4.24 4.50 -15.70
N GLN A 88 3.34 3.56 -15.38
CA GLN A 88 3.43 2.75 -14.15
C GLN A 88 4.60 1.76 -14.21
N GLY A 89 5.04 1.33 -15.40
CA GLY A 89 6.14 0.38 -15.57
C GLY A 89 5.79 -1.09 -15.25
N TYR A 90 4.52 -1.41 -15.01
CA TYR A 90 3.98 -2.78 -14.87
C TYR A 90 2.52 -2.83 -15.29
N SER A 91 2.01 -4.04 -15.53
CA SER A 91 0.60 -4.24 -15.89
C SER A 91 -0.30 -4.02 -14.68
N ILE A 92 -1.29 -3.15 -14.83
CA ILE A 92 -2.39 -2.97 -13.89
C ILE A 92 -3.67 -3.57 -14.48
N PRO A 93 -4.59 -4.08 -13.65
CA PRO A 93 -5.92 -4.50 -14.10
C PRO A 93 -6.74 -3.31 -14.58
N GLU A 94 -7.72 -3.57 -15.44
CA GLU A 94 -8.71 -2.56 -15.84
C GLU A 94 -9.63 -2.26 -14.65
N ILE A 95 -9.91 -0.97 -14.44
CA ILE A 95 -10.85 -0.49 -13.42
C ILE A 95 -12.08 0.01 -14.16
N ASP A 96 -13.25 -0.50 -13.81
CA ASP A 96 -14.52 -0.11 -14.43
C ASP A 96 -15.51 0.49 -13.44
N GLU A 97 -16.72 0.82 -13.92
CA GLU A 97 -17.77 1.47 -13.13
C GLU A 97 -18.43 0.59 -12.08
N ARG A 98 -18.19 -0.73 -12.11
CA ARG A 98 -18.74 -1.72 -11.17
C ARG A 98 -17.85 -1.92 -9.96
N ASP A 99 -16.59 -1.49 -10.05
CA ASP A 99 -15.61 -1.59 -8.98
C ASP A 99 -15.96 -0.66 -7.82
N LEU A 100 -15.73 -1.15 -6.60
CA LEU A 100 -15.96 -0.35 -5.41
C LEU A 100 -14.80 0.62 -5.22
N VAL A 101 -15.12 1.92 -5.09
CA VAL A 101 -14.15 2.96 -4.77
C VAL A 101 -14.32 3.40 -3.33
N ILE A 102 -13.36 3.05 -2.48
CA ILE A 102 -13.28 3.54 -1.10
C ILE A 102 -12.40 4.78 -1.10
N LYS A 103 -12.96 5.93 -0.72
CA LYS A 103 -12.20 7.18 -0.60
C LYS A 103 -11.69 7.36 0.81
N SER A 104 -10.46 7.87 0.93
CA SER A 104 -9.88 8.23 2.21
C SER A 104 -10.71 9.33 2.88
N ASN A 105 -11.08 9.10 4.13
CA ASN A 105 -11.62 10.12 5.03
C ASN A 105 -10.55 10.64 6.00
N PHE A 106 -9.29 10.19 5.89
CA PHE A 106 -8.20 10.62 6.75
C PHE A 106 -7.52 11.85 6.15
N PRO A 107 -7.56 13.01 6.84
CA PRO A 107 -6.84 14.19 6.41
C PRO A 107 -5.36 13.87 6.25
N PHE A 108 -4.75 14.37 5.17
CA PHE A 108 -3.32 14.26 4.87
C PHE A 108 -2.77 12.86 4.58
N SER A 109 -3.63 11.83 4.48
CA SER A 109 -3.19 10.51 3.99
C SER A 109 -2.66 10.65 2.56
N ARG A 110 -1.48 10.07 2.28
CA ARG A 110 -0.96 9.92 0.92
C ARG A 110 -1.69 8.84 0.13
N LEU A 111 -2.29 7.87 0.83
CA LEU A 111 -3.25 6.95 0.23
C LEU A 111 -4.61 7.64 0.18
N GLU A 112 -5.04 8.03 -1.01
CA GLU A 112 -6.23 8.83 -1.25
C GLU A 112 -7.47 7.97 -1.49
N GLN A 113 -7.30 6.79 -2.09
CA GLN A 113 -8.39 5.90 -2.43
C GLN A 113 -7.94 4.45 -2.64
N ILE A 114 -8.90 3.53 -2.58
CA ILE A 114 -8.72 2.12 -2.83
C ILE A 114 -9.81 1.67 -3.80
N TYR A 115 -9.40 1.09 -4.93
CA TYR A 115 -10.25 0.42 -5.89
C TYR A 115 -10.31 -1.05 -5.55
N VAL A 116 -11.51 -1.60 -5.37
CA VAL A 116 -11.70 -3.03 -5.11
C VAL A 116 -12.50 -3.62 -6.27
N LEU A 117 -11.83 -4.50 -7.03
CA LEU A 117 -12.36 -5.05 -8.26
C LEU A 117 -13.57 -5.93 -7.98
N ASN A 118 -14.65 -5.65 -8.69
CA ASN A 118 -15.89 -6.39 -8.58
C ASN A 118 -15.85 -7.61 -9.52
N ASN A 119 -15.39 -8.74 -8.99
CA ASN A 119 -15.28 -10.00 -9.73
C ASN A 119 -16.64 -10.72 -9.88
N ASN A 120 -17.68 -10.01 -10.33
CA ASN A 120 -19.06 -10.49 -10.47
C ASN A 120 -19.68 -10.95 -9.15
N VAL A 121 -19.50 -10.16 -8.08
CA VAL A 121 -20.18 -10.43 -6.80
C VAL A 121 -21.69 -10.42 -7.04
N GLU A 122 -22.37 -11.46 -6.59
CA GLU A 122 -23.82 -11.57 -6.74
C GLU A 122 -24.52 -10.43 -5.99
N GLU A 123 -25.61 -9.90 -6.54
CA GLU A 123 -26.34 -8.77 -5.94
C GLU A 123 -26.81 -9.07 -4.51
N SER A 124 -27.13 -10.33 -4.22
CA SER A 124 -27.51 -10.80 -2.88
C SER A 124 -26.38 -10.76 -1.85
N GLU A 125 -25.12 -10.86 -2.29
CA GLU A 125 -23.95 -10.89 -1.42
C GLU A 125 -23.23 -9.54 -1.36
N TYR A 126 -23.54 -8.63 -2.30
CA TYR A 126 -22.84 -7.37 -2.49
C TYR A 126 -22.79 -6.49 -1.22
N GLN A 127 -23.87 -6.42 -0.45
CA GLN A 127 -23.90 -5.60 0.78
C GLN A 127 -22.98 -6.15 1.87
N GLU A 128 -22.93 -7.48 2.04
CA GLU A 128 -22.03 -8.11 3.00
C GLU A 128 -20.58 -7.99 2.54
N TRP A 129 -20.33 -8.25 1.25
CA TRP A 129 -19.01 -8.06 0.63
C TRP A 129 -18.51 -6.63 0.81
N TRP A 130 -19.31 -5.63 0.47
CA TRP A 130 -18.96 -4.22 0.67
C TRP A 130 -18.60 -3.95 2.13
N SER A 131 -19.45 -4.34 3.07
CA SER A 131 -19.19 -4.13 4.51
C SER A 131 -17.86 -4.75 4.96
N ILE A 132 -17.54 -5.95 4.50
CA ILE A 132 -16.27 -6.63 4.82
C ILE A 132 -15.10 -5.86 4.21
N VAL A 133 -15.22 -5.47 2.95
CA VAL A 133 -14.19 -4.77 2.18
C VAL A 133 -13.87 -3.39 2.79
N GLU A 134 -14.89 -2.63 3.17
CA GLU A 134 -14.70 -1.37 3.88
C GLU A 134 -14.02 -1.56 5.23
N GLU A 135 -14.48 -2.54 6.04
CA GLU A 135 -13.90 -2.83 7.35
C GLU A 135 -12.44 -3.32 7.24
N LEU A 136 -12.11 -4.00 6.14
CA LEU A 136 -10.78 -4.56 5.89
C LEU A 136 -9.78 -3.49 5.44
N PHE A 137 -10.18 -2.60 4.52
CA PHE A 137 -9.24 -1.71 3.83
C PHE A 137 -9.26 -0.27 4.33
N THR A 138 -10.36 0.24 4.89
CA THR A 138 -10.42 1.61 5.43
C THR A 138 -9.32 1.92 6.46
N PRO A 139 -8.93 0.99 7.36
CA PRO A 139 -7.85 1.27 8.32
C PRO A 139 -6.50 1.63 7.66
N LEU A 140 -6.24 1.17 6.42
CA LEU A 140 -4.97 1.41 5.73
C LEU A 140 -4.67 2.89 5.51
N PHE A 141 -5.69 3.71 5.27
CA PHE A 141 -5.52 5.16 5.05
C PHE A 141 -4.75 5.83 6.20
N SER A 142 -5.02 5.41 7.44
CA SER A 142 -4.37 5.98 8.62
C SER A 142 -2.86 5.69 8.68
N GLU A 143 -2.39 4.61 8.05
CA GLU A 143 -0.98 4.22 8.04
C GLU A 143 -0.15 5.10 7.10
N PHE A 144 -0.79 5.73 6.11
CA PHE A 144 -0.14 6.58 5.10
C PHE A 144 -0.22 8.08 5.41
N VAL A 145 -0.54 8.46 6.65
CA VAL A 145 -0.41 9.85 7.11
C VAL A 145 1.07 10.13 7.40
N PRO A 146 1.73 11.02 6.64
CA PRO A 146 3.13 11.34 6.86
C PRO A 146 3.27 12.23 8.11
N PRO A 147 4.41 12.14 8.82
CA PRO A 147 4.71 13.11 9.86
C PRO A 147 4.83 14.53 9.26
N PRO A 148 4.52 15.57 10.05
CA PRO A 148 4.57 16.96 9.57
C PRO A 148 5.97 17.33 9.07
N GLU A 149 6.04 17.99 7.92
CA GLU A 149 7.29 18.53 7.38
C GLU A 149 7.82 19.64 8.29
N ILE A 150 9.11 19.61 8.62
CA ILE A 150 9.74 20.69 9.39
C ILE A 150 9.93 21.89 8.44
N PRO A 151 9.40 23.09 8.76
CA PRO A 151 9.55 24.27 7.90
C PRO A 151 11.02 24.59 7.61
N LYS A 152 11.34 24.86 6.34
CA LYS A 152 12.70 25.16 5.87
C LYS A 152 13.38 26.32 6.63
N THR A 153 12.60 27.31 7.07
CA THR A 153 13.07 28.46 7.87
C THR A 153 13.59 28.09 9.27
N ILE A 154 13.22 26.92 9.78
CA ILE A 154 13.61 26.43 11.10
C ILE A 154 14.83 25.50 10.97
N ALA A 155 14.94 24.74 9.88
CA ALA A 155 16.07 23.85 9.60
C ALA A 155 17.42 24.58 9.47
N GLU A 156 17.44 25.83 9.00
CA GLU A 156 18.66 26.64 8.90
C GLU A 156 19.16 27.17 10.26
N ARG A 157 18.30 27.19 11.29
CA ARG A 157 18.71 27.55 12.65
C ARG A 157 19.07 26.26 13.38
N GLN A 158 20.34 26.11 13.78
CA GLN A 158 20.92 24.97 14.54
C GLN A 158 20.29 24.72 15.95
N ILE A 159 19.02 25.06 16.15
CA ILE A 159 18.32 25.03 17.45
C ILE A 159 17.53 23.70 17.60
N PHE A 160 17.36 22.90 16.54
CA PHE A 160 16.39 21.78 16.52
C PHE A 160 16.94 20.36 16.25
N LYS A 161 18.25 20.10 16.45
CA LYS A 161 18.77 18.71 16.53
C LYS A 161 17.96 17.75 17.44
N PRO A 162 17.34 18.18 18.55
CA PRO A 162 16.54 17.25 19.36
C PRO A 162 15.21 16.84 18.73
N PHE A 163 14.65 17.58 17.77
CA PHE A 163 13.35 17.25 17.16
C PHE A 163 13.47 16.26 15.99
N GLU A 164 14.52 16.34 15.16
CA GLU A 164 14.78 15.33 14.13
C GLU A 164 14.89 13.92 14.74
N ASN A 165 15.61 13.79 15.85
CA ASN A 165 15.70 12.53 16.61
C ASN A 165 14.37 12.10 17.26
N LEU A 166 13.50 13.05 17.62
CA LEU A 166 12.21 12.76 18.25
C LEU A 166 11.20 12.24 17.22
N PHE A 167 11.16 12.83 16.02
CA PHE A 167 10.29 12.37 14.94
C PHE A 167 10.81 11.05 14.31
N GLU A 168 12.13 10.89 14.13
CA GLU A 168 12.73 9.61 13.73
C GLU A 168 12.50 8.51 14.78
N SER A 169 12.37 8.86 16.07
CA SER A 169 12.01 7.89 17.12
C SER A 169 10.52 7.53 17.20
N LEU A 170 9.63 8.33 16.60
CA LEU A 170 8.17 8.19 16.75
C LEU A 170 7.51 7.47 15.56
N ASP A 171 8.03 7.64 14.34
CA ASP A 171 7.54 6.94 13.15
C ASP A 171 8.71 6.37 12.36
N THR A 172 8.93 5.06 12.51
CA THR A 172 10.00 4.29 11.85
C THR A 172 10.01 4.50 10.33
N TYR A 173 8.86 4.83 9.74
CA TYR A 173 8.68 4.96 8.30
C TYR A 173 8.40 6.39 7.84
N GLY A 174 8.64 7.40 8.68
CA GLY A 174 8.26 8.80 8.42
C GLY A 174 8.73 9.36 7.08
N LYS A 175 10.02 9.15 6.72
CA LYS A 175 10.57 9.60 5.42
C LYS A 175 9.94 8.84 4.25
N MET A 176 9.80 7.52 4.37
CA MET A 176 9.19 6.69 3.32
C MET A 176 7.73 7.06 3.08
N LYS A 177 6.97 7.43 4.12
CA LYS A 177 5.59 7.95 4.00
C LYS A 177 5.53 9.30 3.29
N GLN A 178 6.54 10.15 3.45
CA GLN A 178 6.61 11.44 2.74
C GLN A 178 6.95 11.26 1.25
N GLU A 179 7.72 10.22 0.91
CA GLU A 179 8.24 9.94 -0.44
C GLU A 179 7.43 8.88 -1.20
N VAL A 180 6.26 8.47 -0.70
CA VAL A 180 5.40 7.49 -1.38
C VAL A 180 5.00 8.02 -2.76
N TRP A 181 5.25 7.20 -3.80
CA TRP A 181 5.04 7.56 -5.20
C TRP A 181 3.65 7.18 -5.73
N PHE A 182 2.91 6.34 -5.00
CA PHE A 182 1.54 5.94 -5.32
C PHE A 182 0.55 6.65 -4.39
N ASN A 183 -0.68 6.83 -4.86
CA ASN A 183 -1.76 7.46 -4.08
C ASN A 183 -3.02 6.59 -3.98
N SER A 184 -3.01 5.44 -4.66
CA SER A 184 -4.14 4.53 -4.74
C SER A 184 -3.69 3.08 -4.61
N LEU A 185 -4.58 2.21 -4.16
CA LEU A 185 -4.43 0.75 -4.28
C LEU A 185 -5.49 0.22 -5.22
N ILE A 186 -5.15 -0.77 -6.04
CA ILE A 186 -6.13 -1.62 -6.72
C ILE A 186 -6.08 -2.98 -6.04
N ILE A 187 -7.23 -3.53 -5.65
CA ILE A 187 -7.32 -4.77 -4.90
C ILE A 187 -8.24 -5.72 -5.63
N GLN A 188 -7.73 -6.91 -5.92
CA GLN A 188 -8.51 -8.03 -6.42
C GLN A 188 -8.62 -9.10 -5.34
N ILE A 189 -9.84 -9.61 -5.15
CA ILE A 189 -10.20 -10.62 -4.16
C ILE A 189 -10.59 -11.91 -4.89
N ASP A 190 -10.25 -13.08 -4.33
CA ASP A 190 -10.61 -14.39 -4.87
C ASP A 190 -12.11 -14.71 -4.86
#